data_AF-A0A151F6X5-F1
#
_entry.id   AF-A0A151F6X5-F1
#
_cell.length_a   1.000
_cell.length_b   1.000
_cell.length_c   1.000
_cell.angle_alpha   90.00
_cell.angle_beta   90.00
_cell.angle_gamma   90.00
#
_symmetry.space_group_name_H-M   'P 1'
#
loop_
_entity.id
_entity.type
_entity.pdbx_description
1 polymer ?
#
loop_
_entity_poly.entity_id
_entity_poly.type
_entity_poly.pdbx_seq_one_letter_code
_entity_poly.pdbx_strand_id
1 'polypeptide(L)'
;MATKTQIKRVESYYKIFEQIYKNNRSFIYEIAKKTGLARNTVSKYLEEMYEKTVITGPRLEMKSTHTYKEYGSICIFSDGG
;
A
#
# COMPACT_ATOMS: atom_id res chain seq x y z
N MET A 1 -17.29 18.53 -15.49
CA MET A 1 -17.90 17.25 -15.07
C MET A 1 -16.91 16.13 -15.38
N ALA A 2 -16.73 15.16 -14.46
CA ALA A 2 -15.84 14.04 -14.70
C ALA A 2 -16.42 13.08 -15.77
N THR A 3 -15.58 12.48 -16.59
CA THR A 3 -16.02 11.54 -17.63
C THR A 3 -16.41 10.19 -17.00
N LYS A 4 -17.27 9.41 -17.68
CA LYS A 4 -17.62 8.03 -17.24
C LYS A 4 -16.37 7.17 -16.99
N THR A 5 -15.32 7.37 -17.78
CA THR A 5 -14.04 6.68 -17.64
C THR A 5 -13.30 7.09 -16.36
N GLN A 6 -13.32 8.37 -16.01
CA GLN A 6 -12.72 8.86 -14.77
C GLN A 6 -13.45 8.29 -13.54
N ILE A 7 -14.78 8.22 -13.57
CA ILE A 7 -15.58 7.65 -12.47
C ILE A 7 -15.20 6.18 -12.22
N LYS A 8 -15.19 5.35 -13.27
CA LYS A 8 -14.80 3.92 -13.16
C LYS A 8 -13.39 3.74 -12.61
N ARG A 9 -12.49 4.66 -12.95
CA ARG A 9 -11.11 4.63 -12.46
C ARG A 9 -11.02 4.94 -10.97
N VAL A 10 -11.76 5.96 -10.50
CA VAL A 10 -11.84 6.28 -9.07
C VAL A 10 -12.48 5.14 -8.27
N GLU A 11 -13.54 4.51 -8.79
CA GLU A 11 -14.12 3.30 -8.18
C GLU A 11 -13.11 2.16 -8.06
N SER A 12 -12.26 1.99 -9.09
CA SER A 12 -11.20 0.98 -9.07
C SER A 12 -10.12 1.30 -8.05
N TYR A 13 -9.73 2.57 -7.92
CA TYR A 13 -8.81 3.02 -6.86
C TYR A 13 -9.39 2.74 -5.48
N TYR A 14 -10.66 3.05 -5.25
CA TYR A 14 -11.33 2.80 -3.98
C TYR A 14 -11.33 1.30 -3.62
N LYS A 15 -11.65 0.43 -4.57
CA LYS A 15 -11.59 -1.03 -4.37
C LYS A 15 -10.19 -1.53 -4.00
N ILE A 16 -9.15 -1.00 -4.66
CA ILE A 16 -7.75 -1.33 -4.36
C ILE A 16 -7.38 -0.85 -2.95
N PHE A 17 -7.73 0.40 -2.62
CA PHE A 17 -7.50 0.98 -1.30
C PHE A 17 -8.12 0.14 -0.19
N GLU A 18 -9.37 -0.31 -0.33
CA GLU A 18 -10.01 -1.16 0.69
C GLU A 18 -9.24 -2.46 0.95
N GLN A 19 -8.63 -3.07 -0.07
CA GLN A 19 -7.83 -4.28 0.13
C GLN A 19 -6.54 -3.99 0.90
N ILE A 20 -5.86 -2.89 0.57
CA ILE A 20 -4.62 -2.46 1.24
C ILE A 20 -4.91 -2.05 2.68
N TYR A 21 -6.00 -1.30 2.91
CA TYR A 21 -6.42 -0.86 4.23
C TYR A 21 -6.72 -2.06 5.14
N LYS A 22 -7.37 -3.11 4.61
CA LYS A 22 -7.66 -4.34 5.36
C LYS A 22 -6.40 -5.18 5.61
N ASN A 23 -5.47 -5.21 4.66
CA ASN A 23 -4.21 -5.92 4.79
C ASN A 23 -3.13 -5.26 3.93
N ASN A 24 -2.25 -4.50 4.60
CA ASN A 24 -1.18 -3.73 3.96
C ASN A 24 -0.07 -4.61 3.34
N ARG A 25 -0.09 -5.92 3.57
CA ARG A 25 0.86 -6.90 3.00
C ARG A 25 0.30 -7.66 1.81
N SER A 26 -0.89 -7.27 1.32
CA SER A 26 -1.52 -7.97 0.20
C SER A 26 -0.69 -7.83 -1.07
N PHE A 27 -0.31 -8.96 -1.68
CA PHE A 27 0.34 -8.97 -2.97
C PHE A 27 -0.61 -8.54 -4.09
N ILE A 28 -0.06 -7.98 -5.19
CA ILE A 28 -0.82 -7.56 -6.38
C ILE A 28 -1.78 -8.66 -6.88
N TYR A 29 -1.33 -9.91 -6.87
CA TYR A 29 -2.16 -11.05 -7.26
C TYR A 29 -3.43 -11.20 -6.40
N GLU A 30 -3.30 -11.08 -5.07
CA GLU A 30 -4.42 -11.19 -4.15
C GLU A 30 -5.39 -10.00 -4.30
N ILE A 31 -4.85 -8.79 -4.51
CA ILE A 31 -5.67 -7.61 -4.76
C ILE A 31 -6.45 -7.78 -6.07
N ALA A 32 -5.80 -8.25 -7.13
CA ALA A 32 -6.45 -8.54 -8.41
C ALA A 32 -7.60 -9.56 -8.26
N LYS A 33 -7.33 -10.67 -7.57
CA LYS A 33 -8.32 -11.71 -7.29
C LYS A 33 -9.53 -11.17 -6.52
N LYS A 34 -9.31 -10.34 -5.49
CA LYS A 34 -10.39 -9.80 -4.64
C LYS A 34 -11.17 -8.66 -5.28
N THR A 35 -10.54 -7.87 -6.14
CA THR A 35 -11.18 -6.72 -6.81
C THR A 35 -11.82 -7.08 -8.15
N GLY A 36 -11.46 -8.24 -8.72
CA GLY A 36 -11.85 -8.64 -10.08
C GLY A 36 -11.10 -7.87 -11.18
N LEU A 37 -10.07 -7.10 -10.82
CA LEU A 37 -9.24 -6.35 -11.76
C LEU A 37 -8.11 -7.24 -12.30
N ALA A 38 -7.67 -6.96 -13.53
CA ALA A 38 -6.47 -7.60 -14.06
C ALA A 38 -5.22 -7.15 -13.28
N ARG A 39 -4.24 -8.05 -13.12
CA ARG A 39 -3.01 -7.77 -12.34
C ARG A 39 -2.23 -6.55 -12.83
N ASN A 40 -2.11 -6.38 -14.14
CA ASN A 40 -1.46 -5.22 -14.75
C ASN A 40 -2.22 -3.92 -14.46
N THR A 41 -3.55 -3.96 -14.47
CA THR A 41 -4.40 -2.82 -14.06
C THR A 41 -4.19 -2.47 -12.60
N VAL A 42 -4.16 -3.47 -11.72
CA VAL A 42 -3.86 -3.24 -10.29
C VAL A 42 -2.50 -2.61 -10.12
N SER A 43 -1.44 -3.15 -10.75
CA SER A 43 -0.08 -2.59 -10.67
C SER A 43 -0.06 -1.13 -11.10
N LYS A 44 -0.60 -0.83 -12.29
CA LYS A 44 -0.66 0.52 -12.84
C LYS A 44 -1.44 1.48 -11.93
N TYR A 45 -2.58 1.05 -11.41
CA TYR A 45 -3.38 1.89 -10.53
C TYR A 45 -2.72 2.11 -9.18
N LEU A 46 -2.02 1.11 -8.64
CA LEU A 46 -1.23 1.25 -7.42
C LEU A 46 -0.15 2.33 -7.60
N GLU A 47 0.63 2.25 -8.68
CA GLU A 47 1.66 3.23 -9.04
C GLU A 47 1.08 4.64 -9.13
N GLU A 48 0.01 4.81 -9.91
CA GLU A 48 -0.65 6.10 -10.06
C GLU A 48 -1.22 6.65 -8.74
N MET A 49 -1.71 5.77 -7.85
CA MET A 49 -2.20 6.18 -6.53
C MET A 49 -1.06 6.65 -5.62
N TYR A 50 0.13 6.04 -5.70
CA TYR A 50 1.32 6.51 -5.00
C TYR A 50 1.84 7.83 -5.59
N GLU A 51 1.97 7.92 -6.91
CA GLU A 51 2.42 9.14 -7.61
C GLU A 51 1.54 10.35 -7.30
N LYS A 52 0.23 10.12 -7.20
CA LYS A 52 -0.75 11.17 -6.90
C LYS A 52 -0.97 11.40 -5.40
N THR A 53 -0.20 10.74 -4.53
CA THR A 53 -0.35 10.82 -3.07
C THR A 53 -1.76 10.46 -2.55
N VAL A 54 -2.53 9.70 -3.34
CA VAL A 54 -3.85 9.18 -2.94
C VAL A 54 -3.67 8.16 -1.81
N ILE A 55 -2.58 7.39 -1.89
CA ILE A 55 -2.09 6.56 -0.81
C ILE A 55 -0.64 6.94 -0.54
N THR A 56 -0.27 7.00 0.73
CA THR A 56 1.12 7.17 1.17
C THR A 56 1.69 5.81 1.54
N GLY A 57 3.02 5.67 1.41
CA GLY A 57 3.79 4.42 1.42
C GLY A 57 3.37 3.36 2.44
N PRO A 58 3.74 2.08 2.20
CA PRO A 58 3.37 0.99 3.08
C PRO A 58 3.80 1.31 4.51
N ARG A 59 2.86 1.18 5.46
CA ARG A 59 3.18 1.33 6.88
C ARG A 59 4.24 0.29 7.21
N LEU A 60 5.46 0.75 7.52
CA LEU A 60 6.54 -0.13 7.92
C LEU A 60 6.13 -0.73 9.28
N GLU A 61 5.56 -1.93 9.25
CA GLU A 61 5.18 -2.62 10.47
C GLU A 61 6.34 -3.50 10.90
N MET A 62 7.00 -3.09 11.99
CA MET A 62 7.99 -3.93 12.64
C MET A 62 7.30 -5.19 13.16
N LYS A 63 7.79 -6.37 12.78
CA LYS A 63 7.31 -7.64 13.34
C LYS A 63 7.65 -7.61 14.83
N SER A 64 6.64 -7.62 15.70
CA SER A 64 6.82 -7.80 17.14
C SER A 64 7.42 -9.19 17.39
N THR A 65 8.74 -9.31 17.34
CA THR A 65 9.43 -10.46 17.95
C THR A 65 9.38 -10.26 19.46
N HIS A 66 9.03 -11.30 20.21
CA HIS A 66 9.13 -11.28 21.68
C HIS A 66 10.58 -11.04 22.17
N THR A 67 11.55 -11.08 21.26
CA THR A 67 12.97 -10.87 21.49
C THR A 67 13.36 -9.43 21.18
N TYR A 68 12.89 -8.50 22.00
CA TYR A 68 13.25 -7.06 21.92
C TYR A 68 14.76 -6.80 22.08
N LYS A 69 15.51 -7.78 22.61
CA LYS A 69 16.94 -7.65 22.95
C LYS A 69 17.89 -7.55 21.76
N GLU A 70 17.50 -7.99 20.56
CA GLU A 70 18.42 -8.03 19.40
C GLU A 70 18.35 -6.81 18.49
N TYR A 71 17.27 -6.00 18.57
CA TYR A 71 17.09 -4.84 17.69
C TYR A 71 17.57 -3.51 18.30
N GLY A 72 17.78 -3.45 19.62
CA GLY A 72 18.26 -2.23 20.31
C GLY A 72 19.65 -1.77 19.87
N SER A 73 20.47 -2.66 19.29
CA SER A 73 21.81 -2.37 18.78
C SER A 73 21.81 -1.70 17.39
N ILE A 74 20.69 -1.66 16.68
CA ILE A 74 20.59 -1.07 15.33
C ILE A 74 20.09 0.38 15.39
N CYS A 75 19.37 0.76 16.45
CA CYS A 75 18.87 2.12 16.66
C CYS A 75 19.86 2.97 17.47
N ILE A 76 21.08 3.16 16.97
CA ILE A 76 21.93 4.25 17.47
C ILE A 76 21.57 5.48 16.64
N PHE A 77 20.59 6.25 17.12
CA PHE A 77 20.39 7.61 16.64
C PHE A 77 21.66 8.39 17.02
N SER A 78 22.47 8.72 16.02
CA SER A 78 23.54 9.69 16.21
C SER A 78 22.89 11.06 16.34
N ASP A 79 22.50 11.41 17.56
CA ASP A 79 22.31 12.81 17.93
C ASP A 79 23.70 13.47 17.90
N GLY A 80 24.03 14.06 16.75
CA GLY A 80 25.20 14.90 16.60
C GLY A 80 25.02 16.17 17.42
N GLY A 81 25.85 16.30 18.46
CA GLY A 81 26.14 17.59 19.11
C GLY A 81 27.13 18.41 18.32
#